data_AF-A0A9P9P9C7-F1
#
_entry.id   AF-A0A9P9P9C7-F1
#
_cell.length_a   1.000
_cell.length_b   1.000
_cell.length_c   1.000
_cell.angle_alpha   90.00
_cell.angle_beta   90.00
_cell.angle_gamma   90.00
#
_symmetry.space_group_name_H-M   'P 1'
#
loop_
_entity.id
_entity.type
_entity.pdbx_description
1 polymer ?
#
loop_
_entity_poly.entity_id
_entity_poly.type
_entity_poly.pdbx_seq_one_letter_code
_entity_poly.pdbx_strand_id
1 'polypeptide(L)'
;MNPFEFRPWYPKGVTYFIAAGASSYIAVVDKEAVLKFPLVPLKETDVYTSTGLQYRRNVREAAVKGLAVEEQILRTLGQHPRIVRLIRKHEDGLVLEYLPNGLVGLCLPWLQRQSLDWDQQYPRWHLSKVLRPAVEILNKLVKYQNTSVQASLHPRVLIA
;
A
#
# COMPACT_ATOMS: atom_id res chain seq x y z
N MET A 1 -21.55 16.57 12.08
CA MET A 1 -20.26 16.15 11.51
C MET A 1 -20.52 15.38 10.22
N ASN A 2 -19.65 15.50 9.20
CA ASN A 2 -19.84 14.78 7.93
C ASN A 2 -19.65 13.26 8.17
N PRO A 3 -20.65 12.41 7.88
CA PRO A 3 -20.55 10.97 8.15
C PRO A 3 -19.51 10.24 7.28
N PHE A 4 -19.10 10.86 6.17
CA PHE A 4 -18.09 10.36 5.24
C PHE A 4 -16.66 10.77 5.62
N GLU A 5 -16.50 11.57 6.68
CA GLU A 5 -15.19 11.95 7.21
C GLU A 5 -14.70 10.89 8.21
N PHE A 6 -13.53 10.30 7.95
CA PHE A 6 -12.91 9.33 8.85
C PHE A 6 -11.78 10.00 9.63
N ARG A 7 -11.95 10.10 10.96
CA ARG A 7 -10.88 10.53 11.85
C ARG A 7 -9.94 9.37 12.16
N PRO A 8 -8.62 9.60 12.13
CA PRO A 8 -7.66 8.60 12.57
C PRO A 8 -7.93 8.21 14.03
N TRP A 9 -7.76 6.93 14.33
CA TRP A 9 -7.78 6.39 15.68
C TRP A 9 -6.56 5.49 15.86
N TYR A 10 -6.08 5.37 17.09
CA TYR A 10 -4.79 4.76 17.40
C TYR A 10 -5.00 3.50 18.24
N PRO A 11 -5.03 2.31 17.63
CA PRO A 11 -4.94 1.04 18.33
C PRO A 11 -3.74 1.00 19.28
N LYS A 12 -3.80 0.13 20.29
CA LYS A 12 -2.70 -0.06 21.23
C LYS A 12 -1.40 -0.43 20.49
N GLY A 13 -0.32 0.27 20.83
CA GLY A 13 1.02 0.03 20.27
C GLY A 13 1.27 0.66 18.90
N VAL A 14 0.28 1.30 18.26
CA VAL A 14 0.51 2.05 17.03
C VAL A 14 1.32 3.32 17.32
N THR A 15 2.37 3.54 16.54
CA THR A 15 3.25 4.72 16.65
C THR A 15 2.91 5.79 15.61
N TYR A 16 2.88 5.45 14.32
CA TYR A 16 2.51 6.36 13.25
C TYR A 16 1.94 5.62 12.03
N PHE A 17 1.12 6.32 11.25
CA PHE A 17 0.51 5.80 10.02
C PHE A 17 1.49 5.85 8.85
N ILE A 18 1.46 4.82 8.01
CA ILE A 18 2.23 4.77 6.76
C ILE A 18 1.36 4.71 5.52
N ALA A 19 0.10 4.28 5.66
CA ALA A 19 -0.86 4.28 4.55
C ALA A 19 -2.32 4.23 5.04
N ALA A 20 -3.22 4.63 4.15
CA ALA A 20 -4.65 4.39 4.26
C ALA A 20 -5.14 3.75 2.96
N GLY A 21 -5.84 2.63 3.08
CA GLY A 21 -6.61 2.01 2.00
C GLY A 21 -8.08 2.39 2.06
N ALA A 22 -8.89 1.79 1.19
CA ALA A 22 -10.32 2.09 1.08
C ALA A 22 -11.10 1.85 2.38
N SER A 23 -10.70 0.85 3.18
CA SER A 23 -11.43 0.44 4.40
C SER A 23 -10.51 0.16 5.59
N SER A 24 -9.20 0.41 5.46
CA SER A 24 -8.23 0.14 6.53
C SER A 24 -7.10 1.16 6.57
N TYR A 25 -6.59 1.41 7.76
CA TYR A 25 -5.29 2.04 7.97
C TYR A 25 -4.18 0.99 8.03
N ILE A 26 -2.95 1.42 7.71
CA ILE A 26 -1.72 0.68 7.97
C ILE A 26 -0.81 1.59 8.79
N ALA A 27 -0.38 1.11 9.95
CA ALA A 27 0.45 1.88 10.86
C ALA A 27 1.56 1.02 11.47
N VAL A 28 2.68 1.65 11.81
CA VAL A 28 3.84 0.98 12.41
C VAL A 28 3.57 0.69 13.88
N VAL A 29 3.84 -0.54 14.31
CA VAL A 29 3.76 -0.93 15.73
C VAL A 29 5.14 -1.12 16.36
N ASP A 30 6.12 -1.57 15.58
CA ASP A 30 7.53 -1.65 15.97
C ASP A 30 8.43 -1.62 14.72
N LYS A 31 9.73 -1.85 14.87
CA LYS A 31 10.71 -1.74 13.77
C LYS A 31 10.52 -2.78 12.67
N GLU A 32 9.83 -3.88 12.94
CA GLU A 32 9.70 -5.04 12.05
C GLU A 32 8.25 -5.34 11.67
N ALA A 33 7.28 -4.62 12.24
CA ALA A 33 5.87 -4.91 12.08
C ALA A 33 4.99 -3.68 11.88
N VAL A 34 3.94 -3.89 11.07
CA VAL A 34 2.84 -2.96 10.86
C VAL A 34 1.52 -3.60 11.25
N LEU A 35 0.59 -2.80 11.73
CA LEU A 35 -0.79 -3.18 11.97
C LEU A 35 -1.66 -2.66 10.83
N LYS A 36 -2.41 -3.56 10.20
CA LYS A 36 -3.53 -3.22 9.30
C LYS A 36 -4.84 -3.35 10.09
N PHE A 37 -5.64 -2.28 10.13
CA PHE A 37 -6.84 -2.21 10.96
C PHE A 37 -7.94 -1.33 10.33
N PRO A 38 -9.23 -1.52 10.69
CA PRO A 38 -10.33 -0.78 10.06
C PRO A 38 -10.25 0.74 10.22
N LEU A 39 -10.75 1.50 9.24
CA LEU A 39 -10.84 2.98 9.34
C LEU A 39 -11.72 3.45 10.52
N VAL A 40 -12.75 2.68 10.85
CA VAL A 40 -13.72 3.00 11.88
C VAL A 40 -13.41 2.19 13.14
N PRO A 41 -13.24 2.80 14.34
CA PRO A 41 -12.95 2.08 15.58
C PRO A 41 -14.12 1.20 16.05
N LEU A 42 -13.87 0.29 16.99
CA LEU A 42 -14.91 -0.60 17.53
C LEU A 42 -16.01 0.18 18.26
N LYS A 43 -15.61 1.19 19.01
CA LYS A 43 -16.50 2.09 19.75
C LYS A 43 -16.37 3.47 19.14
N GLU A 44 -17.45 3.94 18.53
CA GLU A 44 -17.57 5.34 18.13
C GLU A 44 -18.28 6.13 19.24
N THR A 45 -17.87 7.37 19.44
CA THR A 45 -18.61 8.33 20.26
C THR A 45 -19.84 8.82 19.50
N ASP A 46 -20.95 9.11 20.19
CA ASP A 46 -22.26 9.53 19.64
C ASP A 46 -22.26 10.95 19.01
N VAL A 47 -21.27 11.25 18.17
CA VAL A 47 -21.08 12.55 17.50
C VAL A 47 -21.76 12.58 16.12
N TYR A 48 -22.25 11.43 15.64
CA TYR A 48 -22.82 11.26 14.30
C TYR A 48 -24.34 11.08 14.33
N THR A 49 -25.00 11.46 13.23
CA THR A 49 -26.43 11.15 13.02
C THR A 49 -26.65 9.65 12.92
N SER A 50 -27.89 9.19 13.15
CA SER A 50 -28.25 7.75 13.04
C SER A 50 -27.86 7.14 11.69
N THR A 51 -28.13 7.84 10.58
CA THR A 51 -27.71 7.43 9.24
C THR A 51 -26.19 7.36 9.10
N GLY A 52 -25.47 8.32 9.67
CA GLY A 52 -24.01 8.34 9.68
C GLY A 52 -23.42 7.15 10.45
N LEU A 53 -23.96 6.87 11.64
CA LEU A 53 -23.57 5.70 12.43
C LEU A 53 -23.82 4.40 11.67
N GLN A 54 -24.97 4.28 10.98
CA GLN A 54 -25.27 3.08 10.18
C GLN A 54 -24.28 2.88 9.03
N TYR A 55 -23.99 3.94 8.27
CA TYR A 55 -23.00 3.89 7.19
C TYR A 55 -21.64 3.42 7.72
N ARG A 56 -21.17 4.00 8.82
CA ARG A 56 -19.85 3.71 9.39
C ARG A 56 -19.77 2.30 9.98
N ARG A 57 -20.86 1.81 10.59
CA ARG A 57 -20.99 0.40 11.00
C ARG A 57 -20.86 -0.54 9.81
N ASN A 58 -21.52 -0.25 8.69
CA ASN A 58 -21.42 -1.07 7.48
C ASN A 58 -19.98 -1.06 6.92
N VAL A 59 -19.32 0.09 6.90
CA VAL A 59 -17.91 0.21 6.48
C VAL A 59 -16.99 -0.63 7.39
N ARG A 60 -17.19 -0.54 8.71
CA ARG A 60 -16.41 -1.36 9.67
C ARG A 60 -16.65 -2.84 9.47
N GLU A 61 -17.91 -3.26 9.34
CA GLU A 61 -18.27 -4.67 9.16
C GLU A 61 -17.62 -5.24 7.90
N ALA A 62 -17.67 -4.50 6.78
CA ALA A 62 -17.01 -4.87 5.54
C ALA A 62 -15.48 -4.98 5.73
N ALA A 63 -14.86 -4.02 6.41
CA ALA A 63 -13.42 -4.05 6.70
C ALA A 63 -13.03 -5.28 7.54
N VAL A 64 -13.79 -5.58 8.60
CA VAL A 64 -13.54 -6.74 9.48
C VAL A 64 -13.70 -8.05 8.72
N LYS A 65 -14.72 -8.18 7.87
CA LYS A 65 -14.88 -9.35 6.99
C LYS A 65 -13.70 -9.49 6.03
N GLY A 66 -13.25 -8.39 5.43
CA GLY A 66 -12.08 -8.36 4.55
C GLY A 66 -10.80 -8.82 5.26
N LEU A 67 -10.56 -8.33 6.48
CA LEU A 67 -9.42 -8.76 7.29
C LEU A 67 -9.48 -10.25 7.65
N ALA A 68 -10.67 -10.81 7.92
CA ALA A 68 -10.81 -12.23 8.20
C ALA A 68 -10.46 -13.10 6.98
N VAL A 69 -10.90 -12.69 5.78
CA VAL A 69 -10.53 -13.36 4.52
C VAL A 69 -9.04 -13.24 4.24
N GLU A 70 -8.47 -12.04 4.42
CA GLU A 70 -7.03 -11.79 4.22
C GLU A 70 -6.17 -12.60 5.20
N GLU A 71 -6.58 -12.70 6.47
CA GLU A 71 -5.94 -13.59 7.46
C GLU A 71 -5.90 -15.03 6.95
N GLN A 72 -7.03 -15.54 6.48
CA GLN A 72 -7.13 -16.91 5.96
C GLN A 72 -6.21 -17.11 4.75
N ILE A 73 -6.23 -16.18 3.79
CA ILE A 73 -5.35 -16.23 2.60
C ILE A 73 -3.88 -16.28 3.02
N LEU A 74 -3.44 -15.37 3.89
CA LEU A 74 -2.04 -15.31 4.33
C LEU A 74 -1.62 -16.55 5.13
N ARG A 75 -2.53 -17.11 5.94
CA ARG A 75 -2.28 -18.38 6.64
C ARG A 75 -2.11 -19.55 5.68
N THR A 76 -2.95 -19.64 4.64
CA THR A 76 -2.87 -20.70 3.63
C THR A 76 -1.62 -20.59 2.76
N LEU A 77 -1.24 -19.38 2.37
CA LEU A 77 -0.04 -19.15 1.56
C LEU A 77 1.25 -19.39 2.36
N GLY A 78 1.22 -19.21 3.67
CA GLY A 78 2.39 -19.34 4.53
C GLY A 78 3.42 -18.25 4.27
N GLN A 79 4.67 -18.54 4.66
CA GLN A 79 5.77 -17.60 4.44
C GLN A 79 6.33 -17.76 3.03
N HIS A 80 6.37 -16.66 2.27
CA HIS A 80 6.93 -16.63 0.94
C HIS A 80 7.76 -15.35 0.72
N PRO A 81 8.95 -15.39 0.11
CA PRO A 81 9.85 -14.22 -0.01
C PRO A 81 9.27 -12.99 -0.73
N ARG A 82 8.17 -13.14 -1.46
CA ARG A 82 7.50 -12.07 -2.23
C ARG A 82 6.15 -11.64 -1.67
N ILE A 83 5.69 -12.27 -0.59
CA ILE A 83 4.38 -12.02 0.00
C ILE A 83 4.64 -11.56 1.43
N VAL A 84 3.99 -10.46 1.84
CA VAL A 84 4.12 -9.97 3.21
C VAL A 84 3.71 -11.07 4.19
N ARG A 85 4.56 -11.31 5.19
CA ARG A 85 4.27 -12.34 6.20
C ARG A 85 3.21 -11.85 7.19
N LEU A 86 2.22 -12.69 7.46
CA LEU A 86 1.36 -12.54 8.63
C LEU A 86 2.15 -12.94 9.88
N ILE A 87 2.34 -12.00 10.81
CA ILE A 87 3.03 -12.26 12.09
C ILE A 87 2.04 -12.84 13.09
N ARG A 88 0.95 -12.12 13.36
CA ARG A 88 -0.07 -12.51 14.33
C ARG A 88 -1.37 -11.74 14.11
N LYS A 89 -2.43 -12.22 14.75
CA LYS A 89 -3.68 -11.47 14.91
C LYS A 89 -3.54 -10.44 16.03
N HIS A 90 -4.17 -9.29 15.85
CA HIS A 90 -4.35 -8.25 16.86
C HIS A 90 -5.84 -8.11 17.19
N GLU A 91 -6.18 -7.59 18.37
CA GLU A 91 -7.58 -7.34 18.75
C GLU A 91 -8.29 -6.38 17.78
N ASP A 92 -7.53 -5.45 17.19
CA ASP A 92 -8.02 -4.47 16.24
C ASP A 92 -7.76 -4.80 14.75
N GLY A 93 -7.04 -5.88 14.44
CA GLY A 93 -6.66 -6.17 13.05
C GLY A 93 -5.57 -7.23 12.86
N LEU A 94 -4.70 -7.03 11.87
CA LEU A 94 -3.64 -7.97 11.51
C LEU A 94 -2.26 -7.34 11.64
N VAL A 95 -1.35 -8.01 12.36
CA VAL A 95 0.06 -7.63 12.43
C VAL A 95 0.80 -8.32 11.30
N LEU A 96 1.35 -7.51 10.40
CA LEU A 96 2.08 -7.93 9.21
C LEU A 96 3.54 -7.51 9.32
N GLU A 97 4.41 -8.22 8.62
CA GLU A 97 5.80 -7.83 8.45
C GLU A 97 5.92 -6.46 7.80
N TYR A 98 6.80 -5.63 8.37
CA TYR A 98 7.10 -4.33 7.80
C TYR A 98 8.11 -4.48 6.67
N LEU A 99 7.72 -4.02 5.48
CA LEU A 99 8.60 -3.96 4.31
C LEU A 99 9.04 -2.50 4.11
N PRO A 100 10.24 -2.10 4.54
CA PRO A 100 10.66 -0.69 4.61
C PRO A 100 10.79 -0.02 3.24
N ASN A 101 10.98 -0.80 2.17
CA ASN A 101 11.00 -0.30 0.80
C ASN A 101 9.58 -0.11 0.21
N GLY A 102 8.53 -0.46 0.95
CA GLY A 102 7.15 -0.07 0.63
C GLY A 102 6.63 -0.50 -0.75
N LEU A 103 5.71 0.34 -1.28
CA LEU A 103 5.08 0.17 -2.60
C LEU A 103 6.05 0.59 -3.72
N VAL A 104 6.12 -0.19 -4.79
CA VAL A 104 6.93 0.11 -5.99
C VAL A 104 6.69 1.53 -6.52
N GLY A 105 5.45 2.03 -6.44
CA GLY A 105 5.09 3.39 -6.87
C GLY A 105 5.77 4.53 -6.10
N LEU A 106 6.12 4.31 -4.83
CA LEU A 106 6.89 5.28 -4.03
C LEU A 106 8.40 5.11 -4.21
N CYS A 107 8.86 3.92 -4.57
CA CYS A 107 10.26 3.67 -4.90
C CYS A 107 10.68 4.26 -6.26
N LEU A 108 9.77 4.38 -7.22
CA LEU A 108 10.11 4.82 -8.58
C LEU A 108 10.77 6.22 -8.62
N PRO A 109 10.25 7.26 -7.95
CA PRO A 109 10.93 8.56 -7.89
C PRO A 109 12.28 8.50 -7.18
N TRP A 110 12.42 7.64 -6.16
CA TRP A 110 13.66 7.48 -5.39
C TRP A 110 14.74 6.73 -6.19
N LEU A 111 14.37 5.67 -6.90
CA LEU A 111 15.24 4.92 -7.81
C LEU A 111 15.63 5.75 -9.05
N GLN A 112 14.72 6.57 -9.58
CA GLN A 112 15.05 7.53 -10.65
C GLN A 112 16.07 8.57 -10.20
N ARG A 113 16.00 9.04 -8.95
CA ARG A 113 16.95 9.99 -8.40
C ARG A 113 18.35 9.36 -8.20
N GLN A 114 18.42 8.12 -7.72
CA GLN A 114 19.70 7.41 -7.63
C GLN A 114 20.32 7.11 -9.01
N SER A 115 19.50 6.74 -10.02
CA SER A 115 19.99 6.50 -11.39
C SER A 115 20.68 7.71 -12.02
N LEU A 116 20.27 8.94 -11.66
CA LEU A 116 20.89 10.17 -12.14
C LEU A 116 22.26 10.43 -11.46
N ASP A 117 22.43 10.07 -10.19
CA ASP A 117 23.71 10.17 -9.47
C ASP A 117 24.74 9.15 -9.99
N TRP A 118 24.30 7.94 -10.37
CA TRP A 118 25.20 6.90 -10.91
C TRP A 118 25.89 7.30 -12.22
N ASP A 119 25.20 8.03 -13.11
CA ASP A 119 25.77 8.55 -14.36
C ASP A 119 26.81 9.66 -14.10
N GLN A 120 26.72 10.35 -12.96
CA GLN A 120 27.65 11.40 -12.57
C GLN A 120 28.90 10.84 -11.86
N GLN A 121 28.76 9.70 -11.17
CA GLN A 121 29.82 9.13 -10.34
C GLN A 121 30.66 8.05 -11.04
N TYR A 122 30.17 7.41 -12.11
CA TYR A 122 30.91 6.36 -12.84
C TYR A 122 30.77 6.48 -14.37
N PRO A 123 31.69 7.18 -15.07
CA PRO A 123 31.60 7.34 -16.51
C PRO A 123 31.82 6.01 -17.24
N ARG A 124 30.77 5.55 -17.93
CA ARG A 124 30.59 4.58 -19.06
C ARG A 124 31.54 3.40 -19.32
N TRP A 125 32.76 3.34 -18.78
CA TRP A 125 33.80 2.41 -19.20
C TRP A 125 33.96 1.17 -18.30
N HIS A 126 33.24 1.09 -17.17
CA HIS A 126 33.34 -0.03 -16.23
C HIS A 126 32.13 -0.98 -16.16
N LEU A 127 31.15 -0.88 -17.06
CA LEU A 127 30.03 -1.82 -17.10
C LEU A 127 30.36 -3.03 -17.99
N SER A 128 31.17 -3.94 -17.42
CA SER A 128 31.39 -5.27 -17.97
C SER A 128 30.14 -6.15 -17.76
N LYS A 129 29.75 -6.83 -18.85
CA LYS A 129 28.87 -8.00 -19.10
C LYS A 129 27.67 -8.36 -18.19
N VAL A 130 27.61 -7.98 -16.91
CA VAL A 130 26.57 -8.41 -15.96
C VAL A 130 25.38 -7.44 -15.90
N LEU A 131 25.61 -6.14 -16.00
CA LEU A 131 24.57 -5.11 -15.77
C LEU A 131 23.91 -4.57 -17.05
N ARG A 132 24.51 -4.83 -18.22
CA ARG A 132 23.97 -4.41 -19.52
C ARG A 132 22.54 -4.93 -19.77
N PRO A 133 22.23 -6.21 -19.53
CA PRO A 133 20.88 -6.74 -19.76
C PRO A 133 19.82 -6.08 -18.87
N ALA A 134 20.16 -5.80 -17.60
CA ALA A 134 19.22 -5.20 -16.64
C ALA A 134 18.86 -3.75 -17.02
N VAL A 135 19.86 -2.97 -17.44
CA VAL A 135 19.65 -1.59 -17.92
C VAL A 135 18.87 -1.57 -19.24
N GLU A 136 19.10 -2.54 -20.12
CA GLU A 136 18.35 -2.65 -21.38
C GLU A 136 16.88 -3.02 -21.16
N ILE A 137 16.60 -3.89 -20.19
CA ILE A 137 15.23 -4.25 -19.78
C ILE A 137 14.52 -3.02 -19.18
N LEU A 138 15.18 -2.28 -18.30
CA LEU A 138 14.65 -1.03 -17.73
C LEU A 138 14.33 0.00 -18.82
N ASN A 139 15.24 0.20 -19.78
CA ASN A 139 15.02 1.13 -20.89
C ASN A 139 13.89 0.70 -21.84
N LYS A 140 13.70 -0.62 -22.06
CA LYS A 140 12.57 -1.14 -22.83
C LYS A 140 11.24 -0.92 -22.10
N LEU A 141 11.20 -1.10 -20.78
CA LEU A 141 10.00 -0.86 -19.97
C LEU A 141 9.61 0.62 -19.93
N VAL A 142 10.58 1.53 -19.82
CA VAL A 142 10.36 2.99 -19.89
C VAL A 142 9.80 3.40 -21.25
N LYS A 143 10.34 2.85 -22.36
CA LYS A 143 9.80 3.13 -23.70
C LYS A 143 8.38 2.61 -23.86
N TYR A 144 8.07 1.41 -23.36
CA TYR A 144 6.73 0.83 -23.42
C TYR A 144 5.68 1.67 -22.66
N GLN A 145 6.06 2.24 -21.50
CA GLN A 145 5.18 3.13 -20.76
C GLN A 145 4.97 4.50 -21.44
N ASN A 146 5.97 5.00 -22.19
CA ASN A 146 5.83 6.26 -22.92
C ASN A 146 5.03 6.12 -24.23
N THR A 147 5.11 4.97 -24.92
CA THR A 147 4.25 4.71 -26.10
C THR A 147 2.81 4.38 -25.72
N SER A 148 2.54 3.78 -24.57
CA SER A 148 1.16 3.56 -24.10
C SER A 148 0.46 4.85 -23.67
N VAL A 149 1.21 5.87 -23.24
CA VAL A 149 0.67 7.19 -22.90
C VAL A 149 0.38 8.04 -24.15
N GLN A 150 1.11 7.87 -25.25
CA GLN A 150 0.82 8.57 -26.51
C GLN A 150 -0.29 7.94 -27.37
N ALA A 151 -0.68 6.69 -27.12
CA ALA A 151 -1.72 6.00 -27.87
C ALA A 151 -3.17 6.26 -27.37
N SER A 152 -3.38 7.05 -26.31
CA SER A 152 -4.71 7.23 -25.69
C SER A 152 -5.26 8.66 -25.72
N LEU A 153 -4.79 9.51 -26.63
CA LEU A 153 -5.38 10.84 -26.86
C LEU A 153 -6.42 10.81 -28.00
N HIS A 154 -7.69 10.75 -27.56
CA HIS A 154 -8.99 11.06 -28.22
C HIS A 154 -9.74 9.98 -29.03
N PRO A 155 -11.10 10.03 -29.10
CA PRO A 155 -12.11 10.39 -28.08
C PRO A 155 -13.35 9.44 -28.04
N ARG A 156 -14.19 9.58 -26.99
CA ARG A 156 -15.60 9.12 -26.83
C ARG A 156 -15.85 7.60 -26.61
N VAL A 157 -16.59 7.27 -25.54
CA VAL A 157 -18.02 6.84 -25.55
C VAL A 157 -18.46 6.52 -24.09
N LEU A 158 -19.66 7.00 -23.72
CA LEU A 158 -20.42 6.65 -22.51
C LEU A 158 -20.59 5.12 -22.35
N ILE A 159 -20.85 4.59 -21.17
CA ILE A 159 -22.19 4.15 -20.74
C ILE A 159 -22.10 3.68 -19.26
N ALA A 160 -23.10 4.13 -18.49
CA ALA A 160 -23.71 3.63 -17.24
C ALA A 160 -22.86 2.87 -16.21
#